data_AF-A0A933LTP1-F1
#
_entry.id   AF-A0A933LTP1-F1
#
_cell.length_a   1.000
_cell.length_b   1.000
_cell.length_c   1.000
_cell.angle_alpha   90.00
_cell.angle_beta   90.00
_cell.angle_gamma   90.00
#
_symmetry.space_group_name_H-M   'P 1'
#
loop_
_entity.id
_entity.type
_entity.pdbx_description
1 polymer ?
#
loop_
_entity_poly.entity_id
_entity_poly.type
_entity_poly.pdbx_seq_one_letter_code
_entity_poly.pdbx_strand_id
1 'polypeptide(L)'
;MSSPPTGEPVDPSRFRVRFAITIGGEWLRLDPVRVGPVPAHLPTPDRFVVVERDEEPLLRIDLYAPPGESGAARKAIVWRGRIAVSWGRWLHLVDLGTRDVRTLDLSAPFEAFHPEEDALRVTTSGGGETRIT
;
A
#
# COMPACT_ATOMS: atom_id res chain seq x y z
N MET A 1 -25.44 0.33 -10.61
CA MET A 1 -24.27 0.61 -9.74
C MET A 1 -23.45 1.65 -10.46
N SER A 2 -23.56 2.91 -10.07
CA SER A 2 -22.90 4.01 -10.77
C SER A 2 -21.43 4.08 -10.36
N SER A 3 -20.53 4.04 -11.35
CA SER A 3 -19.14 4.45 -11.14
C SER A 3 -19.12 5.90 -10.62
N PRO A 4 -18.24 6.24 -9.66
CA PRO A 4 -18.11 7.62 -9.22
C PRO A 4 -17.61 8.51 -10.38
N PRO A 5 -18.04 9.78 -10.44
CA PRO A 5 -17.61 10.72 -11.46
C PRO A 5 -16.10 10.97 -11.35
N THR A 6 -15.43 10.93 -12.50
CA THR A 6 -14.00 11.26 -12.65
C THR A 6 -13.78 12.72 -12.27
N GLY A 7 -13.23 12.98 -11.07
CA GLY A 7 -12.76 14.31 -10.67
C GLY A 7 -13.10 14.78 -9.25
N GLU A 8 -13.90 14.04 -8.47
CA GLU A 8 -14.09 14.43 -7.07
C GLU A 8 -12.81 14.21 -6.24
N PRO A 9 -12.40 15.20 -5.43
CA PRO A 9 -11.27 15.03 -4.53
C PRO A 9 -11.60 13.89 -3.54
N VAL A 10 -10.72 12.89 -3.51
CA VAL A 10 -10.82 11.76 -2.59
C VAL A 10 -10.69 12.30 -1.17
N ASP A 11 -11.79 12.32 -0.41
CA ASP A 11 -11.78 12.67 1.01
C ASP A 11 -11.00 11.59 1.78
N PRO A 12 -9.79 11.88 2.27
CA PRO A 12 -8.95 10.88 2.92
C PRO A 12 -9.54 10.39 4.25
N SER A 13 -10.46 11.15 4.86
CA SER A 13 -11.10 10.76 6.13
C SER A 13 -12.03 9.55 5.99
N ARG A 14 -12.50 9.27 4.78
CA ARG A 14 -13.35 8.12 4.46
C ARG A 14 -12.59 6.81 4.32
N PHE A 15 -11.26 6.87 4.19
CA PHE A 15 -10.44 5.70 3.97
C PHE A 15 -9.72 5.30 5.24
N ARG A 16 -9.69 3.99 5.50
CA ARG A 16 -8.84 3.40 6.54
C ARG A 16 -7.92 2.40 5.90
N VAL A 17 -6.63 2.50 6.21
CA VAL A 17 -5.62 1.54 5.75
C VAL A 17 -4.90 0.97 6.96
N ARG A 18 -4.76 -0.35 7.00
CA ARG A 18 -4.07 -1.03 8.10
C ARG A 18 -3.41 -2.31 7.64
N PHE A 19 -2.35 -2.69 8.35
CA PHE A 19 -1.76 -4.02 8.22
C PHE A 19 -2.59 -5.04 9.00
N ALA A 20 -2.63 -6.26 8.49
CA ALA A 20 -3.21 -7.41 9.16
C ALA A 20 -2.34 -8.66 8.96
N ILE A 21 -2.35 -9.54 9.95
CA ILE A 21 -1.72 -10.87 9.88
C ILE A 21 -2.75 -11.90 9.37
N THR A 22 -4.00 -11.74 9.79
CA THR A 22 -5.14 -12.53 9.35
C THR A 22 -6.24 -11.60 8.87
N ILE A 23 -7.11 -12.11 7.99
CA ILE A 23 -8.22 -11.34 7.42
C ILE A 23 -9.52 -12.12 7.54
N GLY A 24 -10.62 -11.40 7.73
CA GLY A 24 -11.97 -11.96 7.81
C GLY A 24 -12.55 -12.35 6.45
N GLY A 25 -13.69 -13.03 6.46
CA GLY A 25 -14.32 -13.59 5.25
C GLY A 25 -14.71 -12.55 4.19
N GLU A 26 -15.04 -11.33 4.60
CA GLU A 26 -15.33 -10.23 3.67
C GLU A 26 -14.14 -9.90 2.75
N TRP A 27 -12.92 -9.93 3.30
CA TRP A 27 -11.67 -9.66 2.58
C TRP A 27 -11.26 -10.82 1.67
N LEU A 28 -11.68 -12.05 2.00
CA LEU A 28 -11.39 -13.24 1.19
C LEU A 28 -12.11 -13.22 -0.16
N ARG A 29 -13.21 -12.47 -0.27
CA ARG A 29 -14.00 -12.34 -1.51
C ARG A 29 -13.42 -11.32 -2.48
N LEU A 30 -12.50 -10.48 -2.03
CA LEU A 30 -11.82 -9.52 -2.89
C LEU A 30 -10.68 -10.21 -3.64
N ASP A 31 -10.58 -9.95 -4.94
CA ASP A 31 -9.36 -10.27 -5.68
C ASP A 31 -8.22 -9.41 -5.09
N PRO A 32 -7.04 -9.97 -4.74
CA PRO A 32 -5.96 -9.19 -4.15
C PRO A 32 -5.08 -8.49 -5.18
N VAL A 33 -4.55 -7.32 -4.83
CA VAL A 33 -3.33 -6.82 -5.48
C VAL A 33 -2.13 -7.46 -4.80
N ARG A 34 -1.24 -8.09 -5.55
CA ARG A 34 -0.06 -8.77 -5.01
C ARG A 34 1.17 -7.93 -5.28
N VAL A 35 1.98 -7.67 -4.24
CA VAL A 35 3.21 -6.88 -4.37
C VAL A 35 4.38 -7.53 -3.62
N GLY A 36 5.60 -7.17 -3.99
CA GLY A 36 6.83 -7.81 -3.52
C GLY A 36 7.29 -8.95 -4.45
N PRO A 37 8.21 -9.84 -4.02
CA PRO A 37 8.64 -11.00 -4.77
C PRO A 37 7.56 -12.09 -4.71
N VAL A 38 6.49 -11.90 -5.49
CA VAL A 38 5.33 -12.80 -5.54
C VAL A 38 5.79 -14.20 -6.01
N PRO A 39 5.67 -15.24 -5.17
CA PRO A 39 6.17 -16.57 -5.53
C PRO A 39 5.27 -17.25 -6.56
N ALA A 40 5.85 -18.09 -7.41
CA ALA A 40 5.11 -18.80 -8.47
C ALA A 40 3.94 -19.66 -7.96
N HIS A 41 4.06 -20.20 -6.73
CA HIS A 41 3.04 -21.06 -6.13
C HIS A 41 2.07 -20.31 -5.20
N LEU A 42 2.10 -18.97 -5.19
CA LEU A 42 1.22 -18.10 -4.40
C LEU A 42 0.99 -18.60 -2.96
N PRO A 43 2.05 -18.78 -2.15
CA PRO A 43 1.89 -19.13 -0.74
C PRO A 43 1.16 -18.02 0.01
N THR A 44 0.80 -18.31 1.25
CA THR A 44 0.26 -17.31 2.18
C THR A 44 1.14 -16.07 2.19
N PRO A 45 0.57 -14.87 1.97
CA PRO A 45 1.32 -13.61 2.05
C PRO A 45 1.93 -13.43 3.45
N ASP A 46 3.07 -12.75 3.53
CA ASP A 46 3.68 -12.42 4.82
C ASP A 46 2.80 -11.46 5.61
N ARG A 47 2.17 -10.48 4.95
CA ARG A 47 1.16 -9.60 5.54
C ARG A 47 0.07 -9.24 4.54
N PHE A 48 -1.04 -8.78 5.08
CA PHE A 48 -2.09 -8.11 4.32
C PHE A 48 -2.04 -6.62 4.62
N VAL A 49 -2.31 -5.80 3.61
CA VAL A 49 -2.80 -4.43 3.80
C VAL A 49 -4.24 -4.40 3.32
N VAL A 50 -5.12 -3.97 4.22
CA VAL A 50 -6.55 -3.87 3.93
C VAL A 50 -6.94 -2.40 3.92
N VAL A 51 -7.80 -2.06 2.96
CA VAL A 51 -8.32 -0.71 2.77
C VAL A 51 -9.84 -0.77 2.86
N GLU A 52 -10.39 0.04 3.76
CA GLU A 52 -11.82 0.25 3.93
C GLU A 52 -12.16 1.64 3.38
N ARG A 53 -13.33 1.79 2.75
CA ARG A 53 -13.92 3.09 2.43
C ARG A 53 -15.32 3.13 3.02
N ASP A 54 -15.61 4.12 3.84
CA ASP A 54 -16.89 4.25 4.53
C ASP A 54 -17.27 2.95 5.29
N GLU A 55 -16.27 2.34 5.96
CA GLU A 55 -16.37 1.06 6.70
C GLU A 55 -16.59 -0.21 5.84
N GLU A 56 -16.68 -0.07 4.52
CA GLU A 56 -16.79 -1.22 3.62
C GLU A 56 -15.42 -1.67 3.08
N PRO A 57 -15.16 -2.99 2.97
CA PRO A 57 -13.95 -3.52 2.34
C PRO A 57 -13.82 -3.06 0.89
N LEU A 58 -12.75 -2.33 0.58
CA LEU A 58 -12.49 -1.80 -0.75
C LEU A 58 -11.37 -2.55 -1.46
N LEU A 59 -10.23 -2.75 -0.78
CA LEU A 59 -9.03 -3.34 -1.38
C LEU A 59 -8.29 -4.22 -0.40
N ARG A 60 -7.83 -5.36 -0.89
CA ARG A 60 -6.82 -6.20 -0.20
C ARG A 60 -5.53 -6.20 -1.01
N ILE A 61 -4.43 -5.94 -0.32
CA ILE A 61 -3.08 -6.06 -0.86
C ILE A 61 -2.37 -7.20 -0.12
N ASP A 62 -1.92 -8.18 -0.87
CA ASP A 62 -1.12 -9.30 -0.40
C ASP A 62 0.35 -8.91 -0.53
N LEU A 63 1.04 -8.79 0.62
CA LEU A 63 2.43 -8.38 0.68
C LEU A 63 3.33 -9.61 0.88
N TYR A 64 4.27 -9.77 -0.03
CA TYR A 64 5.34 -10.75 0.06
C TYR A 64 6.63 -10.04 0.45
N ALA A 65 7.30 -10.52 1.48
CA ALA A 65 8.54 -9.94 1.96
C ALA A 65 9.72 -10.44 1.12
N PRO A 66 10.69 -9.58 0.78
CA PRO A 66 12.00 -10.04 0.33
C PRO A 66 12.67 -10.96 1.38
N PRO A 67 13.47 -11.94 0.94
CA PRO A 67 14.26 -12.76 1.85
C PRO A 67 15.10 -11.90 2.80
N GLY A 68 15.00 -12.16 4.11
CA GLY A 68 15.72 -11.40 5.14
C GLY A 68 15.06 -10.09 5.60
N GLU A 69 13.96 -9.64 4.98
CA GLU A 69 13.28 -8.39 5.32
C GLU A 69 11.96 -8.60 6.09
N SER A 70 11.60 -9.82 6.50
CA SER A 70 10.29 -10.13 7.10
C SER A 70 9.96 -9.34 8.39
N GLY A 71 10.98 -8.90 9.13
CA GLY A 71 10.87 -8.09 10.35
C GLY A 71 11.01 -6.58 10.13
N ALA A 72 11.15 -6.11 8.89
CA ALA A 72 11.43 -4.71 8.60
C ALA A 72 10.28 -3.76 8.97
N ALA A 73 10.64 -2.48 9.19
CA ALA A 73 9.67 -1.42 9.39
C ALA A 73 8.71 -1.33 8.19
N ARG A 74 7.45 -1.04 8.49
CA ARG A 74 6.38 -0.98 7.49
C ARG A 74 5.37 0.09 7.85
N LYS A 75 4.88 0.80 6.85
CA LYS A 75 3.82 1.78 6.99
C LYS A 75 2.96 1.76 5.73
N ALA A 76 1.69 2.08 5.90
CA ALA A 76 0.77 2.23 4.79
C ALA A 76 -0.05 3.50 4.99
N ILE A 77 -0.26 4.27 3.93
CA ILE A 77 -1.12 5.45 3.93
C ILE A 77 -1.95 5.49 2.65
N VAL A 78 -3.10 6.16 2.73
CA VAL A 78 -3.83 6.61 1.55
C VAL A 78 -3.33 8.00 1.18
N TRP A 79 -2.96 8.20 -0.08
CA TRP A 79 -2.51 9.48 -0.60
C TRP A 79 -2.98 9.66 -2.05
N ARG A 80 -3.79 10.70 -2.29
CA ARG A 80 -4.29 11.10 -3.63
C ARG A 80 -4.83 9.93 -4.49
N GLY A 81 -5.70 9.10 -3.91
CA GLY A 81 -6.28 7.96 -4.61
C GLY A 81 -5.33 6.77 -4.80
N ARG A 82 -4.15 6.79 -4.19
CA ARG A 82 -3.19 5.69 -4.17
C ARG A 82 -2.96 5.21 -2.74
N ILE A 83 -2.57 3.95 -2.60
CA ILE A 83 -2.06 3.37 -1.36
C ILE A 83 -0.54 3.32 -1.49
N ALA A 84 0.15 4.04 -0.61
CA ALA A 84 1.59 3.92 -0.47
C ALA A 84 1.87 2.93 0.66
N VAL A 85 2.56 1.83 0.35
CA VAL A 85 2.90 0.76 1.28
C VAL A 85 4.41 0.57 1.28
N SER A 86 5.06 0.83 2.42
CA SER A 86 6.47 0.54 2.61
C SER A 86 6.67 -0.79 3.32
N TRP A 87 7.72 -1.50 2.92
CA TRP A 87 8.27 -2.66 3.61
C TRP A 87 9.79 -2.65 3.47
N GLY A 88 10.51 -2.39 4.57
CA GLY A 88 11.96 -2.30 4.53
C GLY A 88 12.38 -1.20 3.56
N ARG A 89 13.19 -1.52 2.54
CA ARG A 89 13.60 -0.54 1.52
C ARG A 89 12.64 -0.41 0.34
N TRP A 90 11.58 -1.22 0.30
CA TRP A 90 10.65 -1.24 -0.83
C TRP A 90 9.46 -0.35 -0.56
N LEU A 91 9.05 0.37 -1.59
CA LEU A 91 7.83 1.16 -1.60
C LEU A 91 6.95 0.73 -2.77
N HIS A 92 5.71 0.35 -2.46
CA HIS A 92 4.69 0.02 -3.43
C HIS A 92 3.63 1.12 -3.45
N LEU A 93 3.32 1.62 -4.65
CA LEU A 93 2.22 2.54 -4.91
C LEU A 93 1.16 1.76 -5.65
N VAL A 94 -0.02 1.62 -5.05
CA VAL A 94 -1.15 0.91 -5.62
C VAL A 94 -2.27 1.91 -5.89
N ASP A 95 -2.69 2.05 -7.14
CA ASP A 95 -3.79 2.93 -7.49
C ASP A 95 -5.14 2.33 -7.04
N LEU A 96 -5.99 3.10 -6.35
CA LEU A 96 -7.25 2.58 -5.81
C LEU A 96 -8.32 2.33 -6.89
N GLY A 97 -8.22 2.99 -8.04
CA GLY A 97 -9.20 2.84 -9.13
C GLY A 97 -8.80 1.74 -10.11
N THR A 98 -7.58 1.82 -10.63
CA THR A 98 -7.04 0.93 -11.66
C THR A 98 -6.41 -0.34 -11.08
N ARG A 99 -5.99 -0.30 -9.82
CA ARG A 99 -5.24 -1.36 -9.14
C ARG A 99 -3.84 -1.58 -9.71
N ASP A 100 -3.34 -0.63 -10.50
CA ASP A 100 -1.99 -0.63 -11.03
C ASP A 100 -0.96 -0.48 -9.90
N VAL A 101 0.17 -1.18 -10.06
CA VAL A 101 1.24 -1.22 -9.07
C VAL A 101 2.50 -0.61 -9.65
N ARG A 102 3.09 0.34 -8.92
CA ARG A 102 4.45 0.81 -9.14
C ARG A 102 5.31 0.50 -7.91
N THR A 103 6.45 -0.15 -8.11
CA THR A 103 7.40 -0.48 -7.04
C THR A 103 8.67 0.33 -7.19
N LEU A 104 9.20 0.82 -6.07
CA LEU A 104 10.42 1.60 -5.96
C LEU A 104 11.36 0.95 -4.93
N ASP A 105 12.66 0.86 -5.27
CA ASP A 105 13.73 0.57 -4.31
C ASP A 105 14.23 1.91 -3.75
N LEU A 106 14.03 2.13 -2.45
CA LEU A 106 14.45 3.35 -1.76
C LEU A 106 15.96 3.37 -1.43
N SER A 107 16.71 2.32 -1.81
CA SER A 107 18.14 2.13 -1.56
C SER A 107 18.55 2.04 -0.07
N ALA A 108 17.67 2.41 0.86
CA ALA A 108 17.82 2.27 2.30
C ALA A 108 16.44 2.02 2.95
N PRO A 109 16.39 1.48 4.18
CA PRO A 109 15.14 1.23 4.88
C PRO A 109 14.28 2.49 5.03
N PHE A 110 12.99 2.34 4.73
CA PHE A 110 11.95 3.34 4.95
C PHE A 110 11.91 3.79 6.41
N GLU A 111 11.70 5.09 6.60
CA GLU A 111 11.52 5.70 7.90
C GLU A 111 10.15 6.36 8.03
N ALA A 112 9.83 7.33 7.16
CA ALA A 112 8.58 8.07 7.24
C ALA A 112 7.98 8.48 5.90
N PHE A 113 6.66 8.65 5.93
CA PHE A 113 5.89 9.30 4.89
C PHE A 113 5.56 10.72 5.33
N HIS A 114 5.74 11.66 4.42
CA HIS A 114 5.35 13.06 4.56
C HIS A 114 4.44 13.42 3.38
N PRO A 115 3.12 13.23 3.54
CA PRO A 115 2.15 13.67 2.53
C PRO A 115 2.19 15.19 2.39
N GLU A 116 2.30 15.67 1.16
CA GLU A 116 2.20 17.07 0.77
C GLU A 116 1.02 17.23 -0.21
N GLU A 117 0.73 18.47 -0.62
CA GLU A 117 -0.39 18.78 -1.50
C GLU A 117 -0.24 18.11 -2.88
N ASP A 118 0.94 18.23 -3.48
CA ASP A 118 1.24 17.77 -4.83
C ASP A 118 2.12 16.51 -4.86
N ALA A 119 2.74 16.14 -3.74
CA ALA A 119 3.70 15.05 -3.66
C ALA A 119 3.57 14.20 -2.40
N LEU A 120 4.17 13.01 -2.44
CA LEU A 120 4.49 12.22 -1.28
C LEU A 120 6.01 12.18 -1.12
N ARG A 121 6.50 12.78 -0.04
CA ARG A 121 7.91 12.74 0.32
C ARG A 121 8.16 11.56 1.26
N VAL A 122 9.22 10.82 0.97
CA VAL A 122 9.58 9.57 1.66
C VAL A 122 11.01 9.68 2.14
N THR A 123 11.22 9.49 3.44
CA THR A 123 12.56 9.50 4.06
C THR A 123 13.02 8.08 4.38
N THR A 124 14.33 7.88 4.34
CA THR A 124 14.99 6.62 4.71
C THR A 124 15.99 6.82 5.83
N SER A 125 16.31 5.74 6.56
CA SER A 125 17.22 5.78 7.71
C SER A 125 18.66 6.21 7.39
N GLY A 126 19.04 6.22 6.11
CA GLY A 126 20.32 6.75 5.64
C GLY A 126 20.33 8.26 5.39
N GLY A 127 19.24 8.98 5.72
CA GLY A 127 19.05 10.39 5.38
C GLY A 127 18.67 10.62 3.92
N GLY A 128 18.32 9.57 3.17
CA GLY A 128 17.86 9.66 1.80
C GLY A 128 16.42 10.15 1.72
N GLU A 129 16.10 10.83 0.63
CA GLU A 129 14.76 11.35 0.36
C GLU A 129 14.32 11.02 -1.07
N THR A 130 13.06 10.61 -1.22
CA THR A 130 12.41 10.40 -2.52
C THR A 130 11.11 11.18 -2.58
N ARG A 131 10.91 11.94 -3.66
CA ARG A 131 9.66 12.67 -3.94
C ARG A 131 8.86 11.94 -5.01
N ILE A 132 7.60 11.65 -4.72
CA ILE A 132 6.65 10.95 -5.60
C ILE A 132 5.55 11.92 -5.99
N THR A 133 5.19 11.93 -7.28
CA THR A 133 4.12 12.78 -7.86
C THR A 133 3.03 11.95 -8.52
#